data_AF-A0AAN8U016-F1
#
_entry.id   AF-A0AAN8U016-F1
#
_cell.length_a   1.000
_cell.length_b   1.000
_cell.length_c   1.000
_cell.angle_alpha   90.00
_cell.angle_beta   90.00
_cell.angle_gamma   90.00
#
_symmetry.space_group_name_H-M   'P 1'
#
loop_
_entity.id
_entity.type
_entity.pdbx_description
1 polymer ?
#
loop_
_entity_poly.entity_id
_entity_poly.type
_entity_poly.pdbx_seq_one_letter_code
_entity_poly.pdbx_strand_id
1 'polypeptide(L)'
;MVTGERQVIRIRRLYLRTILRQDIAFFDTETTTGQVIGRMSGDTFLIQDALGDKVGKFIQYLSAFVGGFIIAFTKGWLLSLVLVSCVPALVIAGGAMASIMSEMSSRGQMTYAQAGDIVERTVGAMKTVAAFNGEKLEMIKSWTRHILTRSFIYLWTCHLVWF
;
A
#
# COMPACT_ATOMS: atom_id res chain seq x y z
N MET A 1 -1.27 10.84 -22.20
CA MET A 1 -0.29 9.75 -22.43
C MET A 1 0.97 10.22 -23.17
N VAL A 2 0.89 10.72 -24.41
CA VAL A 2 2.09 11.11 -25.21
C VAL A 2 2.96 12.20 -24.55
N THR A 3 2.36 13.12 -23.79
CA THR A 3 3.11 14.18 -23.09
C THR A 3 3.86 13.68 -21.85
N GLY A 4 3.30 12.73 -21.10
CA GLY A 4 3.94 12.14 -19.92
C GLY A 4 5.19 11.34 -20.29
N GLU A 5 5.09 10.49 -21.31
CA GLU A 5 6.23 9.72 -21.84
C GLU A 5 7.41 10.61 -22.25
N ARG A 6 7.13 11.74 -22.91
CA ARG A 6 8.18 12.69 -23.32
C ARG A 6 8.93 13.30 -22.13
N GLN A 7 8.21 13.63 -21.05
CA GLN A 7 8.85 14.18 -19.84
C GLN A 7 9.68 13.12 -19.13
N VAL A 8 9.15 11.90 -19.04
CA VAL A 8 9.82 10.75 -18.43
C VAL A 8 11.10 10.39 -19.17
N ILE A 9 11.08 10.37 -20.51
CA ILE A 9 12.28 10.15 -21.34
C ILE A 9 13.32 11.26 -21.13
N ARG A 10 12.88 12.51 -20.97
CA ARG A 10 13.79 13.64 -20.67
C ARG A 10 14.45 13.48 -19.31
N ILE A 11 13.68 13.12 -18.28
CA ILE A 11 14.19 12.85 -16.93
C ILE A 11 15.20 11.70 -16.97
N ARG A 12 14.87 10.60 -17.67
CA ARG A 12 15.76 9.45 -17.82
C ARG A 12 17.09 9.82 -18.48
N ARG A 13 17.06 10.65 -19.53
CA ARG A 13 18.29 11.15 -20.19
C ARG A 13 19.14 12.03 -19.28
N LEU A 14 18.51 12.95 -18.54
CA LEU A 14 19.20 13.82 -17.59
C LEU A 14 19.84 13.01 -16.46
N TYR A 15 19.10 12.05 -15.90
CA TYR A 15 19.59 11.17 -14.84
C TYR A 15 20.81 10.36 -15.28
N LEU A 16 20.76 9.76 -16.47
CA LEU A 16 21.89 9.01 -17.04
C LEU A 16 23.11 9.90 -17.29
N ARG A 17 22.89 11.13 -17.79
CA ARG A 17 23.95 12.11 -18.01
C ARG A 17 24.64 12.53 -16.70
N THR A 18 23.88 12.69 -15.62
CA THR A 18 24.43 13.05 -14.31
C THR A 18 25.21 11.90 -13.70
N ILE A 19 24.70 10.67 -13.77
CA ILE A 19 25.40 9.47 -13.27
C ILE A 19 26.73 9.25 -13.98
N LEU A 20 26.78 9.45 -15.29
CA LEU A 20 28.03 9.28 -16.06
C LEU A 20 29.10 10.33 -15.72
N ARG A 21 28.75 11.40 -15.01
CA ARG A 21 29.69 12.45 -14.55
C ARG A 21 30.06 12.32 -13.07
N GLN A 22 29.51 11.33 -12.37
CA GLN A 22 29.74 11.10 -10.95
C GLN A 22 31.09 10.41 -10.72
N ASP A 23 31.82 10.80 -9.68
CA ASP A 23 33.12 10.21 -9.33
C ASP A 23 33.04 8.71 -8.98
N ILE A 24 34.12 7.97 -9.28
CA ILE A 24 34.23 6.52 -9.03
C ILE A 24 33.93 6.16 -7.56
N ALA A 25 34.30 7.02 -6.61
CA ALA A 25 34.08 6.80 -5.18
C ALA A 25 32.59 6.65 -4.80
N PHE A 26 31.68 7.25 -5.58
CA PHE A 26 30.24 7.12 -5.37
C PHE A 26 29.73 5.70 -5.66
N PHE A 27 30.32 5.04 -6.67
CA PHE A 27 29.96 3.67 -7.03
C PHE A 27 30.54 2.63 -6.05
N ASP A 28 31.60 3.00 -5.33
CA ASP A 28 32.28 2.10 -4.38
C ASP A 28 31.71 2.19 -2.95
N THR A 29 31.20 3.37 -2.56
CA THR A 29 30.77 3.66 -1.17
C THR A 29 29.27 3.45 -0.94
N GLU A 30 28.42 3.79 -1.90
CA GLU A 30 26.98 4.00 -1.64
C GLU A 30 26.03 3.13 -2.49
N THR A 31 26.43 2.56 -3.64
CA THR A 31 25.46 1.81 -4.48
C THR A 31 26.05 0.80 -5.48
N THR A 32 25.58 -0.45 -5.44
CA THR A 32 25.75 -1.45 -6.52
C THR A 32 25.07 -0.97 -7.81
N THR A 33 25.76 -0.96 -8.96
CA THR A 33 25.25 -0.49 -10.25
C THR A 33 23.83 -0.98 -10.61
N GLY A 34 23.47 -2.21 -10.20
CA GLY A 34 22.14 -2.78 -10.37
C GLY A 34 21.02 -2.08 -9.58
N GLN A 35 21.29 -1.57 -8.37
CA GLN A 35 20.30 -0.82 -7.59
C GLN A 35 19.99 0.55 -8.20
N VAL A 36 20.98 1.23 -8.78
CA VAL A 36 20.77 2.52 -9.47
C VAL A 36 19.85 2.34 -10.67
N ILE A 37 20.09 1.31 -11.48
CA ILE A 37 19.29 1.03 -12.69
C ILE A 37 17.87 0.60 -12.31
N GLY A 38 17.74 -0.19 -11.23
CA GLY A 38 16.44 -0.61 -10.68
C GLY A 38 15.60 0.56 -10.19
N ARG A 39 16.19 1.47 -9.39
CA ARG A 39 15.53 2.69 -8.92
C ARG A 39 15.18 3.62 -10.08
N MET A 40 16.11 3.83 -11.00
CA MET A 40 15.87 4.63 -12.20
C MET A 40 14.66 4.11 -12.98
N SER A 41 14.54 2.80 -13.20
CA SER A 41 13.45 2.24 -13.99
C SER A 41 12.12 2.25 -13.23
N GLY A 42 12.13 1.91 -11.94
CA GLY A 42 10.93 1.89 -11.09
C GLY A 42 10.34 3.28 -10.87
N ASP A 43 11.17 4.26 -10.50
CA ASP A 43 10.74 5.63 -10.23
C ASP A 43 10.23 6.31 -11.51
N THR A 44 10.92 6.07 -12.63
CA THR A 44 10.53 6.58 -13.96
C THR A 44 9.16 6.05 -14.39
N PHE A 45 8.85 4.78 -14.10
CA PHE A 45 7.54 4.18 -14.39
C PHE A 45 6.43 4.78 -13.52
N LEU A 46 6.66 4.93 -12.21
CA LEU A 46 5.71 5.58 -11.30
C LEU A 46 5.42 7.03 -11.70
N ILE A 47 6.47 7.79 -12.10
CA ILE A 47 6.34 9.16 -12.59
C ILE A 47 5.54 9.20 -13.90
N GLN A 48 5.75 8.24 -14.80
CA GLN A 48 5.01 8.15 -16.06
C GLN A 48 3.52 7.90 -15.83
N ASP A 49 3.18 6.98 -14.93
CA ASP A 49 1.79 6.67 -14.60
C ASP A 49 1.09 7.89 -13.95
N ALA A 50 1.78 8.54 -13.02
CA ALA A 50 1.30 9.75 -12.37
C ALA A 50 1.05 10.90 -13.37
N LEU A 51 2.02 11.22 -14.23
CA LEU A 51 1.89 12.30 -15.23
C LEU A 51 0.91 11.95 -16.36
N GLY A 52 0.78 10.67 -16.70
CA GLY A 52 0.02 10.21 -17.85
C GLY A 52 -1.48 10.28 -17.66
N ASP A 53 -1.98 9.75 -16.54
CA ASP A 53 -3.42 9.52 -16.32
C ASP A 53 -3.95 10.25 -15.08
N LYS A 54 -3.16 10.35 -14.00
CA LYS A 54 -3.60 11.00 -12.76
C LYS A 54 -3.71 12.52 -12.91
N VAL A 55 -2.72 13.18 -13.52
CA VAL A 55 -2.73 14.64 -13.70
C VAL A 55 -3.88 15.09 -14.62
N GLY A 56 -4.14 14.35 -15.70
CA GLY A 56 -5.25 14.65 -16.61
C GLY A 56 -6.61 14.56 -15.92
N LYS A 57 -6.84 13.46 -15.19
CA LYS A 57 -8.07 13.28 -14.39
C LYS A 57 -8.18 14.31 -13.27
N PHE A 58 -7.07 14.68 -12.63
CA PHE A 58 -7.07 15.71 -11.60
C PHE A 58 -7.55 17.05 -12.15
N ILE A 59 -7.02 17.50 -13.28
CA ILE A 59 -7.45 18.74 -13.93
C ILE A 59 -8.91 18.65 -14.37
N GLN A 60 -9.34 17.51 -14.91
CA GLN A 60 -10.74 17.28 -15.29
C GLN A 60 -11.66 17.41 -14.09
N TYR A 61 -11.39 16.73 -12.97
CA TYR A 61 -12.20 16.81 -11.76
C TYR A 61 -12.16 18.20 -11.13
N LEU A 62 -11.01 18.89 -11.16
CA LEU A 62 -10.91 20.27 -10.68
C LEU A 62 -11.81 21.21 -11.50
N SER A 63 -11.77 21.09 -12.83
CA SER A 63 -12.59 21.90 -13.72
C SER A 63 -14.08 21.59 -13.57
N ALA A 64 -14.45 20.31 -13.43
CA ALA A 64 -15.82 19.89 -13.18
C ALA A 64 -16.33 20.36 -11.81
N PHE A 65 -15.47 20.35 -10.79
CA PHE A 65 -15.81 20.86 -9.47
C PHE A 65 -16.11 22.36 -9.50
N VAL A 66 -15.22 23.15 -10.11
CA VAL A 66 -15.41 24.61 -10.24
C VAL A 66 -16.65 24.92 -11.10
N GLY A 67 -16.80 24.27 -12.24
CA GLY A 67 -17.95 24.45 -13.12
C GLY A 67 -19.27 24.05 -12.45
N GLY A 68 -19.29 22.93 -11.73
CA GLY A 68 -20.45 22.47 -10.96
C GLY A 68 -20.85 23.46 -9.87
N PHE A 69 -19.86 24.04 -9.17
CA PHE A 69 -20.09 25.08 -8.17
C PHE A 69 -20.75 26.31 -8.80
N ILE A 70 -20.21 26.82 -9.91
CA ILE A 70 -20.77 27.99 -10.62
C ILE A 70 -22.22 27.74 -11.06
N ILE A 71 -22.50 26.57 -11.65
CA ILE A 71 -23.85 26.21 -12.10
C ILE A 71 -24.82 26.10 -10.92
N ALA A 72 -24.39 25.51 -9.80
CA ALA A 72 -25.20 25.34 -8.60
C ALA A 72 -25.63 26.69 -8.01
N PHE A 73 -24.72 27.66 -7.93
CA PHE A 73 -25.04 29.01 -7.45
C PHE A 73 -25.98 29.78 -8.40
N THR A 74 -25.95 29.49 -9.69
CA THR A 74 -26.74 30.22 -10.70
C THR A 74 -28.21 29.76 -10.75
N LYS A 75 -28.50 28.48 -10.50
CA LYS A 75 -29.87 27.92 -10.59
C LYS A 75 -30.76 28.24 -9.37
N GLY A 76 -30.16 28.61 -8.24
CA GLY A 76 -30.91 29.03 -7.05
C GLY A 76 -30.08 28.91 -5.78
N TRP A 77 -29.91 30.03 -5.08
CA TRP A 77 -29.11 30.14 -3.85
C TRP A 77 -29.58 29.18 -2.73
N LEU A 78 -30.89 29.00 -2.58
CA LEU A 78 -31.47 28.25 -1.45
C LEU A 78 -31.27 26.74 -1.59
N LEU A 79 -31.39 26.19 -2.81
CA LEU A 79 -31.15 24.76 -3.08
C LEU A 79 -29.64 24.43 -3.05
N SER A 80 -28.81 25.36 -3.51
CA SER A 80 -27.35 25.18 -3.55
C SER A 80 -26.73 25.11 -2.15
N LEU A 81 -27.21 25.92 -1.19
CA LEU A 81 -26.75 25.88 0.21
C LEU A 81 -26.96 24.51 0.88
N VAL A 82 -28.10 23.87 0.62
CA VAL A 82 -28.42 22.54 1.18
C VAL A 82 -27.45 21.49 0.62
N LEU A 83 -27.18 21.53 -0.69
CA LEU A 83 -26.23 20.60 -1.34
C LEU A 83 -24.79 20.82 -0.84
N VAL A 84 -24.36 22.07 -0.72
CA VAL A 84 -23.03 22.41 -0.22
C VAL A 84 -22.84 21.97 1.23
N SER A 85 -23.89 21.96 2.06
CA SER A 85 -23.84 21.44 3.44
C SER A 85 -23.68 19.91 3.51
N CYS A 86 -24.18 19.17 2.52
CA CYS A 86 -24.03 17.71 2.46
C CYS A 86 -22.60 17.27 2.08
N VAL A 87 -21.90 18.08 1.27
CA VAL A 87 -20.51 17.81 0.83
C VAL A 87 -19.53 17.62 2.00
N PRO A 88 -19.39 18.52 3.00
CA PRO A 88 -18.46 18.33 4.10
C PRO A 88 -18.82 17.12 4.98
N ALA A 89 -20.10 16.79 5.15
CA ALA A 89 -20.49 15.58 5.88
C ALA A 89 -19.97 14.30 5.17
N LEU A 90 -20.08 14.24 3.85
CA LEU A 90 -19.52 13.16 3.04
C LEU A 90 -17.98 13.13 3.09
N VAL A 91 -17.32 14.28 3.03
CA VAL A 91 -15.85 14.38 3.11
C VAL A 91 -15.35 13.89 4.47
N ILE A 92 -16.02 14.23 5.57
CA ILE A 92 -15.65 13.78 6.92
C ILE A 92 -15.82 12.26 7.03
N ALA A 93 -16.98 11.72 6.63
CA ALA A 93 -17.23 10.28 6.71
C ALA A 93 -16.27 9.48 5.82
N GLY A 94 -16.05 9.92 4.58
CA GLY A 94 -15.10 9.31 3.66
C GLY A 94 -13.65 9.44 4.13
N GLY A 95 -13.27 10.59 4.66
CA GLY A 95 -11.94 10.86 5.20
C GLY A 95 -11.62 10.02 6.44
N ALA A 96 -12.60 9.81 7.33
CA ALA A 96 -12.46 8.90 8.47
C ALA A 96 -12.24 7.45 8.00
N MET A 97 -13.05 6.98 7.05
CA MET A 97 -12.91 5.63 6.48
C MET A 97 -11.55 5.45 5.79
N ALA A 98 -11.10 6.44 5.01
CA ALA A 98 -9.81 6.41 4.32
C ALA A 98 -8.63 6.39 5.30
N SER A 99 -8.70 7.18 6.38
CA SER A 99 -7.69 7.22 7.44
C SER A 99 -7.56 5.86 8.14
N ILE A 100 -8.70 5.27 8.52
CA ILE A 100 -8.73 3.94 9.16
C ILE A 100 -8.14 2.88 8.23
N MET A 101 -8.51 2.92 6.94
CA MET A 101 -8.01 1.94 5.96
C MET A 101 -6.50 2.09 5.71
N SER A 102 -5.99 3.32 5.64
CA SER A 102 -4.56 3.60 5.53
C SER A 102 -3.79 3.09 6.76
N GLU A 103 -4.32 3.32 7.95
CA GLU A 103 -3.70 2.87 9.20
C GLU A 103 -3.70 1.35 9.33
N MET A 104 -4.80 0.69 8.93
CA MET A 104 -4.89 -0.77 8.89
C MET A 104 -3.90 -1.38 7.89
N SER A 105 -3.74 -0.77 6.72
CA SER A 105 -2.75 -1.22 5.72
C SER A 105 -1.31 -1.12 6.25
N SER A 106 -0.98 -0.01 6.93
CA SER A 106 0.34 0.17 7.55
C SER A 106 0.60 -0.86 8.65
N ARG A 107 -0.37 -1.05 9.57
CA ARG A 107 -0.27 -2.06 10.63
C ARG A 107 -0.15 -3.47 10.05
N GLY A 108 -0.90 -3.78 9.01
CA GLY A 108 -0.79 -5.04 8.29
C GLY A 108 0.62 -5.28 7.76
N GLN A 109 1.20 -4.30 7.07
CA GLN A 109 2.57 -4.38 6.55
C GLN A 109 3.61 -4.58 7.66
N MET A 110 3.47 -3.92 8.82
CA MET A 110 4.38 -4.13 9.95
C MET A 110 4.30 -5.57 10.49
N THR A 111 3.09 -6.11 10.66
CA THR A 111 2.90 -7.50 11.12
C THR A 111 3.47 -8.49 10.11
N TYR A 112 3.29 -8.23 8.81
CA TYR A 112 3.91 -9.05 7.76
C TYR A 112 5.44 -8.99 7.79
N ALA A 113 6.02 -7.81 8.01
CA ALA A 113 7.47 -7.66 8.14
C ALA A 113 8.02 -8.42 9.34
N GLN A 114 7.34 -8.37 10.50
CA GLN A 114 7.71 -9.14 11.69
C GLN A 114 7.60 -10.65 11.46
N ALA A 115 6.54 -11.12 10.80
CA ALA A 115 6.42 -12.53 10.42
C ALA A 115 7.53 -12.95 9.46
N GLY A 116 7.90 -12.08 8.50
CA GLY A 116 9.03 -12.28 7.60
C GLY A 116 10.35 -12.48 8.35
N ASP A 117 10.66 -11.62 9.33
CA ASP A 117 11.86 -11.75 10.16
C ASP A 117 11.88 -13.05 10.98
N ILE A 118 10.74 -13.47 11.54
CA ILE A 118 10.64 -14.76 12.25
C ILE A 118 10.89 -15.94 11.29
N VAL A 119 10.33 -15.89 10.09
CA VAL A 119 10.55 -16.92 9.06
C VAL A 119 12.02 -16.94 8.64
N GLU A 120 12.63 -15.78 8.39
CA GLU A 120 14.03 -15.67 7.98
C GLU A 120 14.97 -16.24 9.05
N ARG A 121 14.75 -15.91 10.31
CA ARG A 121 15.49 -16.49 11.45
C ARG A 121 15.31 -17.99 11.56
N THR A 122 14.09 -18.49 11.34
CA THR A 122 13.78 -19.93 11.42
C THR A 122 14.40 -20.71 10.26
N VAL A 123 14.38 -20.16 9.05
CA VAL A 123 15.01 -20.73 7.86
C VAL A 123 16.54 -20.70 7.99
N GLY A 124 17.11 -19.61 8.49
CA GLY A 124 18.55 -19.52 8.78
C GLY A 124 19.01 -20.51 9.85
N ALA A 125 18.18 -20.76 10.86
CA ALA A 125 18.42 -21.75 11.90
C ALA A 125 17.86 -23.15 11.55
N MET A 126 17.48 -23.43 10.30
CA MET A 126 16.77 -24.66 9.95
C MET A 126 17.58 -25.92 10.28
N LYS A 127 18.91 -25.89 10.14
CA LYS A 127 19.80 -27.00 10.56
C LYS A 127 19.78 -27.23 12.07
N THR A 128 19.75 -26.17 12.87
CA THR A 128 19.67 -26.22 14.32
C THR A 128 18.27 -26.62 14.79
N VAL A 129 17.22 -26.08 14.19
CA VAL A 129 15.81 -26.45 14.46
C VAL A 129 15.55 -27.90 14.09
N ALA A 130 16.11 -28.41 12.98
CA ALA A 130 16.02 -29.83 12.61
C ALA A 130 16.72 -30.76 13.62
N ALA A 131 17.85 -30.33 14.20
CA ALA A 131 18.56 -31.09 15.24
C ALA A 131 17.82 -31.13 16.58
N PHE A 132 16.99 -30.13 16.90
CA PHE A 132 16.22 -30.02 18.16
C PHE A 132 14.72 -30.36 18.03
N ASN A 133 14.23 -30.74 16.84
CA ASN A 133 12.79 -30.82 16.53
C ASN A 133 12.03 -31.98 17.19
N GLY A 134 12.72 -32.89 17.91
CA GLY A 134 12.07 -34.02 18.60
C GLY A 134 11.00 -33.58 19.60
N GLU A 135 11.29 -32.57 20.42
CA GLU A 135 10.39 -32.15 21.51
C GLU A 135 9.34 -31.10 21.08
N LYS A 136 9.68 -30.22 20.12
CA LYS A 136 8.78 -29.15 19.67
C LYS A 136 7.65 -29.65 18.78
N LEU A 137 7.90 -30.69 17.99
CA LEU A 137 6.87 -31.27 17.13
C LEU A 137 5.74 -31.91 17.96
N GLU A 138 6.09 -32.55 19.08
CA GLU A 138 5.12 -33.12 20.02
C GLU A 138 4.28 -32.04 20.69
N MET A 139 4.91 -30.91 21.06
CA MET A 139 4.20 -29.78 21.65
C MET A 139 3.21 -29.16 20.65
N ILE A 140 3.61 -28.92 19.40
CA ILE A 140 2.72 -28.37 18.36
C ILE A 140 1.56 -29.33 18.07
N LYS A 141 1.84 -30.65 17.99
CA LYS A 141 0.80 -31.67 17.79
C LYS A 141 -0.18 -31.76 18.96
N SER A 142 0.29 -31.50 20.19
CA SER A 142 -0.54 -31.37 21.39
C SER A 142 -1.41 -30.10 21.36
N TRP A 143 -0.83 -28.95 21.00
CA TRP A 143 -1.55 -27.67 20.87
C TRP A 143 -2.66 -27.72 19.82
N THR A 144 -2.37 -28.28 18.62
CA THR A 144 -3.38 -28.46 17.57
C THR A 144 -4.51 -29.39 18.02
N ARG A 145 -4.19 -30.46 18.78
CA ARG A 145 -5.19 -31.36 19.34
C ARG A 145 -6.10 -30.64 20.34
N HIS A 146 -5.53 -29.79 21.20
CA HIS A 146 -6.30 -29.00 22.17
C HIS A 146 -7.24 -27.98 21.51
N ILE A 147 -6.80 -27.32 20.43
CA ILE A 147 -7.62 -26.33 19.70
C ILE A 147 -8.78 -27.02 18.97
N LEU A 148 -8.54 -28.19 18.35
CA LEU A 148 -9.59 -28.98 17.70
C LEU A 148 -10.66 -29.46 18.68
N THR A 149 -10.28 -29.95 19.86
CA THR A 149 -11.25 -30.37 20.90
C THR A 149 -12.08 -29.19 21.39
N ARG A 150 -11.47 -28.00 21.56
CA ARG A 150 -12.21 -26.80 21.98
C ARG A 150 -13.13 -26.28 20.88
N SER A 151 -12.67 -26.24 19.63
CA SER A 151 -13.47 -25.76 18.50
C SER A 151 -14.69 -26.64 18.22
N PHE A 152 -14.60 -27.96 18.45
CA PHE A 152 -15.73 -28.88 18.31
C PHE A 152 -16.80 -28.65 19.39
N ILE A 153 -16.40 -28.31 20.62
CA ILE A 153 -17.31 -27.92 21.70
C ILE A 153 -18.06 -26.62 21.38
N TYR A 154 -17.38 -25.58 20.86
CA TYR A 154 -18.02 -24.32 20.50
C TYR A 154 -18.96 -24.45 19.29
N LEU A 155 -18.63 -25.31 18.31
CA LEU A 155 -19.50 -25.58 17.16
C LEU A 155 -20.80 -26.31 17.59
N TRP A 156 -20.72 -27.20 18.58
CA TRP A 156 -21.90 -27.88 19.14
C TRP A 156 -22.76 -26.96 20.02
N THR A 157 -22.16 -25.99 20.72
CA THR A 157 -22.94 -25.02 21.52
C THR A 157 -23.66 -24.01 20.63
N CYS A 158 -23.07 -23.59 19.50
CA CYS A 158 -23.74 -22.69 18.56
C CYS A 158 -24.93 -23.34 17.86
N HIS A 159 -24.90 -24.64 17.60
CA HIS A 159 -26.00 -25.33 16.93
C HIS A 159 -27.21 -25.59 17.84
N LEU A 160 -27.05 -25.52 19.17
CA LEU A 160 -28.13 -25.70 20.15
C LEU A 160 -28.81 -24.38 20.58
N VAL A 161 -28.26 -23.23 20.20
CA VAL A 161 -28.82 -21.88 20.47
C VAL A 161 -29.62 -21.35 19.27
N TRP A 162 -29.62 -22.09 18.16
CA TRP A 162 -30.35 -21.77 16.92
C TRP A 162 -31.44 -22.82 16.60
N PHE A 163 -32.04 -23.41 17.64
CA PHE A 163 -33.28 -24.19 17.61
C PHE A 163 -34.03 -23.97 18.92
#